data_AF-A0A944FQC8-F1
#
_entry.id   AF-A0A944FQC8-F1
#
_cell.length_a   1.000
_cell.length_b   1.000
_cell.length_c   1.000
_cell.angle_alpha   90.00
_cell.angle_beta   90.00
_cell.angle_gamma   90.00
#
_symmetry.space_group_name_H-M   'P 1'
#
loop_
_entity.id
_entity.type
_entity.pdbx_description
1 polymer ?
#
loop_
_entity_poly.entity_id
_entity_poly.type
_entity_poly.pdbx_seq_one_letter_code
_entity_poly.pdbx_strand_id
1 'polypeptide(L)'
;MKVQGNNIMLWLLLLILQLVICNYLYISPLLVLTLLPTIIFCLPATLPTVWAMLIAFAAGAFVDLLGDGLIGLNALAAVPVALVRRMLLASIFGSDTVERGESISIYKNGFFRIAGALGIVISLFLAIYLFADNAGTRSFWFNLLRFVVSFPPSLLVGLLSFNVLNPKEKR
;
A
#
# COMPACT_ATOMS: atom_id res chain seq x y z
N MET A 1 9.35 -14.51 17.21
CA MET A 1 9.41 -14.90 15.79
C MET A 1 8.41 -16.02 15.53
N LYS A 2 7.29 -15.70 14.88
CA LYS A 2 6.47 -16.68 14.15
C LYS A 2 5.93 -15.98 12.91
N VAL A 3 6.86 -15.57 12.04
CA VAL A 3 6.50 -15.20 10.67
C VAL A 3 6.08 -16.52 10.02
N GLN A 4 4.79 -16.83 10.07
CA GLN A 4 4.23 -17.99 9.38
C GLN A 4 4.58 -17.82 7.89
N GLY A 5 5.26 -18.79 7.29
CA GLY A 5 5.62 -18.78 5.85
C GLY A 5 4.42 -18.54 4.92
N ASN A 6 3.20 -18.74 5.42
CA ASN A 6 1.94 -18.38 4.78
C ASN A 6 1.82 -16.88 4.43
N ASN A 7 2.37 -15.98 5.26
CA ASN A 7 2.22 -14.54 5.05
C ASN A 7 3.07 -14.03 3.88
N ILE A 8 4.24 -14.63 3.63
CA ILE A 8 5.11 -14.25 2.51
C ILE A 8 4.48 -14.71 1.19
N MET A 9 3.89 -15.91 1.17
CA MET A 9 3.18 -16.44 0.01
C MET A 9 1.93 -15.60 -0.32
N LEU A 10 1.16 -15.18 0.69
CA LEU A 10 0.05 -14.24 0.54
C LEU A 10 0.50 -12.86 0.04
N TRP A 11 1.65 -12.37 0.52
CA TRP A 11 2.24 -11.10 0.08
C TRP A 11 2.62 -11.16 -1.41
N LEU A 12 3.26 -12.24 -1.84
CA LEU A 12 3.54 -12.50 -3.26
C LEU A 12 2.27 -12.65 -4.09
N LEU A 13 1.25 -13.35 -3.58
CA LEU A 13 -0.04 -13.49 -4.25
C LEU A 13 -0.74 -12.13 -4.43
N LEU A 14 -0.70 -11.25 -3.42
CA LEU A 14 -1.25 -9.90 -3.53
C LEU A 14 -0.47 -9.02 -4.49
N LEU A 15 0.85 -9.20 -4.62
CA LEU A 15 1.63 -8.53 -5.66
C LEU A 15 1.22 -8.99 -7.06
N ILE A 16 1.01 -10.30 -7.24
CA ILE A 16 0.48 -10.84 -8.50
C ILE A 16 -0.94 -10.30 -8.74
N LEU A 17 -1.78 -10.22 -7.71
CA LEU A 17 -3.11 -9.62 -7.82
C LEU A 17 -3.04 -8.14 -8.23
N GLN A 18 -2.09 -7.38 -7.68
CA GLN A 18 -1.83 -6.00 -8.11
C GLN A 18 -1.47 -5.93 -9.60
N LEU A 19 -0.63 -6.86 -10.09
CA LEU A 19 -0.30 -6.94 -11.52
C LEU A 19 -1.51 -7.24 -12.39
N VAL A 20 -2.34 -8.22 -12.00
CA VAL A 20 -3.57 -8.56 -12.73
C VAL A 20 -4.53 -7.36 -12.75
N ILE A 21 -4.65 -6.65 -11.64
CA ILE A 21 -5.47 -5.44 -11.55
C ILE A 21 -4.93 -4.34 -12.48
N CYS A 22 -3.62 -4.06 -12.44
CA CYS A 22 -3.00 -3.05 -13.30
C CYS A 22 -3.12 -3.38 -14.79
N ASN A 23 -3.04 -4.66 -15.16
CA ASN A 23 -3.02 -5.10 -16.56
C ASN A 23 -4.43 -5.32 -17.14
N TYR A 24 -5.34 -5.92 -16.38
CA TYR A 24 -6.65 -6.36 -16.89
C TYR A 24 -7.84 -5.48 -16.48
N LEU A 25 -7.75 -4.69 -15.40
CA LEU A 25 -8.85 -3.80 -14.99
C LEU A 25 -8.69 -2.40 -15.59
N TYR A 26 -8.77 -2.31 -16.92
CA TYR A 26 -8.99 -1.05 -17.64
C TYR A 26 -10.46 -0.60 -17.50
N ILE A 27 -10.91 -0.32 -16.27
CA ILE A 27 -12.29 0.14 -16.01
C ILE A 27 -12.51 1.55 -16.58
N SER A 28 -11.52 2.45 -16.44
CA SER A 28 -11.56 3.80 -17.00
C SER A 28 -10.16 4.45 -16.91
N PRO A 29 -9.76 5.32 -17.85
CA PRO A 29 -8.52 6.11 -17.73
C PRO A 29 -8.46 6.97 -16.46
N LEU A 30 -9.59 7.17 -15.78
CA LEU A 30 -9.68 8.00 -14.58
C LEU A 30 -9.43 7.22 -13.27
N LEU A 31 -9.50 5.89 -13.30
CA LEU A 31 -9.47 5.05 -12.11
C LEU A 31 -8.15 4.29 -12.01
N VAL A 32 -7.39 4.55 -10.95
CA VAL A 32 -6.14 3.86 -10.63
C VAL A 32 -6.37 3.04 -9.35
N LEU A 33 -6.43 1.72 -9.50
CA LEU A 33 -6.62 0.82 -8.36
C LEU A 33 -5.27 0.36 -7.82
N THR A 34 -5.03 0.55 -6.52
CA THR A 34 -3.72 0.26 -5.91
C THR A 34 -3.83 -0.57 -4.63
N LEU A 35 -3.10 -1.68 -4.58
CA LEU A 35 -2.88 -2.54 -3.42
C LEU A 35 -1.47 -2.40 -2.85
N LEU A 36 -0.54 -1.95 -3.68
CA LEU A 36 0.87 -1.79 -3.36
C LEU A 36 1.12 -1.03 -2.03
N PRO A 37 0.49 0.13 -1.76
CA PRO A 37 0.67 0.82 -0.48
C PRO A 37 0.23 0.00 0.73
N THR A 38 -0.84 -0.79 0.61
CA THR A 38 -1.34 -1.69 1.67
C THR A 38 -0.37 -2.84 1.92
N ILE A 39 0.15 -3.43 0.84
CA ILE A 39 1.16 -4.50 0.87
C ILE A 39 2.44 -4.02 1.58
N ILE A 40 2.88 -2.79 1.28
CA ILE A 40 4.04 -2.15 1.92
C ILE A 40 3.79 -1.87 3.40
N PHE A 41 2.59 -1.38 3.72
CA PHE A 41 2.21 -1.10 5.11
C PHE A 41 2.23 -2.35 5.99
N CYS A 42 1.78 -3.49 5.45
CA CYS A 42 1.74 -4.79 6.13
C CYS A 42 3.10 -5.47 6.33
N LEU A 43 4.23 -4.89 5.89
CA LEU A 43 5.54 -5.44 6.23
C LEU A 43 5.74 -5.50 7.76
N PRO A 44 6.66 -6.35 8.26
CA PRO A 44 6.96 -6.41 9.69
C PRO A 44 7.60 -5.12 10.19
N ALA A 45 7.09 -4.58 11.30
CA ALA A 45 7.52 -3.31 11.90
C ALA A 45 8.97 -3.35 12.44
N THR A 46 9.50 -4.56 12.63
CA THR A 46 10.89 -4.81 13.07
C THR A 46 11.93 -4.58 11.98
N LEU A 47 11.51 -4.48 10.71
CA LEU A 47 12.45 -4.16 9.62
C LEU A 47 12.88 -2.69 9.72
N PRO A 48 14.19 -2.40 9.61
CA PRO A 48 14.64 -1.02 9.57
C PRO A 48 14.17 -0.36 8.27
N THR A 49 13.94 0.95 8.35
CA THR A 49 13.33 1.75 7.29
C THR A 49 14.01 1.57 5.93
N VAL A 50 15.35 1.47 5.91
CA VAL A 50 16.14 1.30 4.68
C VAL A 50 15.76 0.00 3.93
N TRP A 51 15.69 -1.13 4.64
CA TRP A 51 15.29 -2.40 4.02
C TRP A 51 13.83 -2.37 3.57
N ALA A 52 12.95 -1.73 4.32
CA ALA A 52 11.55 -1.56 3.90
C ALA A 52 11.43 -0.72 2.61
N MET A 53 12.25 0.32 2.46
CA MET A 53 12.31 1.14 1.24
C MET A 53 12.85 0.34 0.05
N LEU A 54 13.90 -0.47 0.25
CA LEU A 54 14.42 -1.34 -0.81
C LEU A 54 13.40 -2.39 -1.26
N ILE A 55 12.65 -2.99 -0.34
CA ILE A 55 11.58 -3.94 -0.68
C ILE A 55 10.44 -3.23 -1.42
N ALA A 56 10.06 -2.04 -0.98
CA ALA A 56 9.03 -1.24 -1.66
C ALA A 56 9.47 -0.83 -3.07
N PHE A 57 10.73 -0.44 -3.24
CA PHE A 57 11.32 -0.15 -4.55
C PHE A 57 11.32 -1.38 -5.45
N ALA A 58 11.79 -2.53 -4.95
CA ALA A 58 11.82 -3.77 -5.72
C ALA A 58 10.41 -4.24 -6.11
N ALA A 59 9.44 -4.17 -5.19
CA ALA A 59 8.05 -4.52 -5.46
C ALA A 59 7.40 -3.55 -6.48
N GLY A 60 7.64 -2.25 -6.33
CA GLY A 60 7.18 -1.25 -7.29
C GLY A 60 7.80 -1.45 -8.67
N ALA A 61 9.11 -1.68 -8.75
CA ALA A 61 9.82 -1.94 -10.00
C ALA A 61 9.35 -3.25 -10.66
N PHE A 62 9.06 -4.28 -9.88
CA PHE A 62 8.49 -5.53 -10.39
C PHE A 62 7.10 -5.29 -11.01
N VAL A 63 6.27 -4.47 -10.37
CA VAL A 63 4.96 -4.07 -10.92
C VAL A 63 5.12 -3.22 -12.17
N ASP A 64 6.10 -2.31 -12.18
CA ASP A 64 6.40 -1.44 -13.31
C ASP A 64 6.94 -2.19 -14.55
N LEU A 65 7.69 -3.29 -14.35
CA LEU A 65 8.26 -4.08 -15.44
C LEU A 65 7.25 -5.03 -16.09
N LEU A 66 6.24 -5.48 -15.34
CA LEU A 66 5.27 -6.48 -15.76
C LEU A 66 3.86 -5.93 -15.99
N GLY A 67 3.60 -4.69 -15.55
CA GLY A 67 2.33 -3.99 -15.76
C GLY A 67 2.35 -3.10 -17.00
N ASP A 68 1.18 -2.88 -17.58
CA ASP A 68 0.98 -1.87 -18.61
C ASP A 68 0.94 -0.48 -17.96
N GLY A 69 2.07 0.22 -17.92
CA GLY A 69 2.20 1.54 -17.32
C GLY A 69 3.55 2.21 -17.55
N LEU A 70 3.72 3.43 -17.06
CA LEU A 70 5.02 4.11 -17.08
C LEU A 70 6.01 3.38 -16.16
N ILE A 71 7.12 2.91 -16.73
CA ILE A 71 8.15 2.20 -15.98
C ILE A 71 8.74 3.15 -14.91
N GLY A 72 8.76 2.70 -13.66
CA GLY A 72 9.30 3.42 -12.50
C GLY A 72 8.29 4.26 -11.73
N LEU A 73 7.04 4.37 -12.20
CA LEU A 73 6.01 5.19 -11.55
C LEU A 73 5.53 4.57 -10.24
N ASN A 74 5.28 3.25 -10.21
CA ASN A 74 4.90 2.57 -8.97
C ASN A 74 6.07 2.53 -7.99
N ALA A 75 7.30 2.31 -8.45
CA ALA A 75 8.49 2.37 -7.62
C ALA A 75 8.67 3.75 -6.95
N LEU A 76 8.49 4.82 -7.70
CA LEU A 76 8.60 6.19 -7.21
C LEU A 76 7.54 6.51 -6.15
N ALA A 77 6.30 6.04 -6.32
CA ALA A 77 5.23 6.24 -5.36
C ALA A 77 5.33 5.33 -4.12
N ALA A 78 5.94 4.14 -4.26
CA ALA A 78 6.07 3.14 -3.20
C ALA A 78 7.10 3.51 -2.12
N VAL A 79 8.23 4.09 -2.51
CA VAL A 79 9.36 4.38 -1.61
C VAL A 79 8.98 5.38 -0.50
N PRO A 80 8.30 6.51 -0.80
CA PRO A 80 7.85 7.46 0.21
C PRO A 80 6.87 6.84 1.22
N VAL A 81 6.01 5.92 0.75
CA VAL A 81 5.10 5.18 1.62
C VAL A 81 5.86 4.32 2.63
N ALA A 82 6.92 3.63 2.18
CA ALA A 82 7.76 2.82 3.07
C ALA A 82 8.54 3.66 4.10
N LEU A 83 8.93 4.88 3.73
CA LEU A 83 9.61 5.81 4.64
C LEU A 83 8.68 6.28 5.76
N VAL A 84 7.47 6.72 5.41
CA VAL A 84 6.50 7.29 6.35
C VAL A 84 5.80 6.21 7.18
N ARG A 85 5.83 4.95 6.73
CA ARG A 85 5.24 3.79 7.43
C ARG A 85 5.62 3.70 8.90
N ARG A 86 6.92 3.75 9.24
CA ARG A 86 7.34 3.60 10.66
C ARG A 86 6.82 4.75 11.53
N MET A 87 6.80 5.96 10.99
CA MET A 87 6.27 7.15 11.67
C MET A 87 4.75 7.04 11.89
N LEU A 88 4.01 6.57 10.87
CA LEU A 88 2.57 6.33 10.99
C LEU A 88 2.24 5.23 12.00
N LEU A 89 3.00 4.13 11.99
CA LEU A 89 2.83 3.05 12.95
C LEU A 89 3.07 3.54 14.39
N ALA A 90 4.16 4.29 14.61
CA ALA A 90 4.47 4.87 15.91
C ALA A 90 3.41 5.88 16.38
N SER A 91 2.90 6.73 15.47
CA SER A 91 1.92 7.76 15.79
C SER A 91 0.51 7.21 16.04
N ILE A 92 0.08 6.16 15.35
CA ILE A 92 -1.30 5.65 15.41
C ILE A 92 -1.44 4.51 16.41
N PHE A 93 -0.40 3.68 16.57
CA PHE A 93 -0.44 2.47 17.40
C PHE A 93 0.50 2.52 18.62
N GLY A 94 1.28 3.60 18.76
CA GLY A 94 2.23 3.78 19.86
C GLY A 94 3.59 3.14 19.61
N SER A 95 4.66 3.74 20.12
CA SER A 95 6.05 3.26 19.96
C SER A 95 6.28 1.84 20.47
N ASP A 96 5.58 1.45 21.54
CA ASP A 96 5.73 0.14 22.18
C ASP A 96 5.27 -1.03 21.29
N THR A 97 4.28 -0.80 20.41
CA THR A 97 3.83 -1.83 19.46
C THR A 97 4.80 -2.02 18.30
N VAL A 98 5.48 -0.93 17.89
CA VAL A 98 6.53 -0.96 16.87
C VAL A 98 7.78 -1.69 17.37
N GLU A 99 8.18 -1.46 18.62
CA GLU A 99 9.35 -2.10 19.23
C GLU A 99 9.14 -3.58 19.54
N ARG A 100 7.92 -3.97 19.94
CA ARG A 100 7.59 -5.38 20.20
C ARG A 100 7.33 -6.20 18.94
N GLY A 101 7.17 -5.56 17.78
CA GLY A 101 6.83 -6.25 16.53
C GLY A 101 5.53 -7.05 16.62
N GLU A 102 4.58 -6.58 17.43
CA GLU A 102 3.29 -7.25 17.60
C GLU A 102 2.48 -7.21 16.29
N SER A 103 1.77 -8.30 16.00
CA SER A 103 0.86 -8.38 14.86
C SER A 103 -0.26 -7.33 15.01
N ILE A 104 -0.30 -6.38 14.08
CA ILE A 104 -1.32 -5.35 14.03
C ILE A 104 -2.60 -6.00 13.51
N SER A 105 -3.56 -6.24 14.40
CA SER A 105 -4.85 -6.85 14.07
C SER A 105 -5.99 -5.85 14.17
N ILE A 106 -6.99 -5.98 13.29
CA ILE A 106 -8.23 -5.18 13.26
C ILE A 106 -8.97 -5.22 14.60
N TYR A 107 -8.90 -6.35 15.29
CA TYR A 107 -9.57 -6.53 16.58
C TYR A 107 -8.82 -5.91 17.76
N LYS A 108 -7.49 -5.75 17.67
CA LYS A 108 -6.68 -5.13 18.73
C LYS A 108 -6.64 -3.60 18.64
N ASN A 109 -6.55 -3.05 17.43
CA ASN A 109 -6.35 -1.61 17.24
C ASN A 109 -7.61 -0.85 16.77
N GLY A 110 -8.70 -1.54 16.47
CA GLY A 110 -9.95 -0.94 16.05
C GLY A 110 -9.99 -0.57 14.56
N PHE A 111 -11.13 -0.86 13.93
CA PHE A 111 -11.35 -0.66 12.49
C PHE A 111 -11.03 0.77 12.02
N PHE A 112 -11.48 1.79 12.75
CA PHE A 112 -11.28 3.20 12.37
C PHE A 112 -9.80 3.62 12.36
N ARG A 113 -8.97 3.10 13.27
CA ARG A 113 -7.53 3.44 13.29
C ARG A 113 -6.79 2.85 12.09
N ILE A 114 -7.17 1.62 11.69
CA ILE A 114 -6.57 0.94 10.54
C ILE A 114 -7.07 1.56 9.23
N ALA A 115 -8.36 1.85 9.12
CA ALA A 115 -8.92 2.56 7.97
C ALA A 115 -8.27 3.95 7.81
N GLY A 116 -8.04 4.67 8.91
CA GLY A 116 -7.30 5.93 8.90
C GLY A 116 -5.85 5.77 8.44
N ALA A 117 -5.11 4.79 9.00
CA ALA A 117 -3.72 4.52 8.63
C ALA A 117 -3.59 4.14 7.14
N LEU A 118 -4.42 3.21 6.66
CA LEU A 118 -4.47 2.81 5.26
C LEU A 118 -4.88 3.97 4.36
N GLY A 119 -5.87 4.77 4.78
CA GLY A 119 -6.31 5.97 4.08
C GLY A 119 -5.17 6.96 3.88
N ILE A 120 -4.35 7.21 4.91
CA ILE A 120 -3.18 8.11 4.79
C ILE A 120 -2.15 7.54 3.82
N VAL A 121 -1.83 6.25 3.94
CA VAL A 121 -0.83 5.57 3.10
C VAL A 121 -1.27 5.52 1.63
N ILE A 122 -2.52 5.17 1.36
CA ILE A 122 -3.12 5.15 0.03
C ILE A 122 -3.18 6.57 -0.55
N SER A 123 -3.57 7.57 0.25
CA SER A 123 -3.57 8.97 -0.19
C SER A 123 -2.18 9.44 -0.60
N LEU A 124 -1.16 9.11 0.20
CA LEU A 124 0.21 9.48 -0.09
C LEU A 124 0.72 8.83 -1.37
N PHE A 125 0.42 7.54 -1.58
CA PHE A 125 0.75 6.83 -2.81
C PHE A 125 0.05 7.45 -4.02
N LEU A 126 -1.28 7.62 -3.98
CA LEU A 126 -2.05 8.16 -5.09
C LEU A 126 -1.61 9.59 -5.43
N ALA A 127 -1.37 10.44 -4.44
CA ALA A 127 -0.90 11.80 -4.68
C ALA A 127 0.38 11.76 -5.53
N ILE A 128 1.39 11.04 -5.07
CA ILE A 128 2.69 10.97 -5.76
C ILE A 128 2.54 10.32 -7.15
N TYR A 129 1.80 9.22 -7.24
CA TYR A 129 1.57 8.52 -8.49
C TYR A 129 0.89 9.42 -9.53
N LEU A 130 -0.21 10.09 -9.16
CA LEU A 130 -0.97 10.94 -10.10
C LEU A 130 -0.21 12.21 -10.49
N PHE A 131 0.50 12.83 -9.55
CA PHE A 131 1.34 14.00 -9.85
C PHE A 131 2.50 13.64 -10.78
N ALA A 132 3.13 12.49 -10.60
CA ALA A 132 4.22 12.03 -11.45
C ALA A 132 3.72 11.57 -12.84
N ASP A 133 2.59 10.87 -12.90
CA ASP A 133 1.94 10.43 -14.16
C ASP A 133 1.58 11.60 -15.08
N ASN A 134 1.18 12.73 -14.50
CA ASN A 134 0.65 13.88 -15.23
C ASN A 134 1.58 15.10 -15.16
N ALA A 135 2.86 14.91 -14.80
CA ALA A 135 3.83 15.99 -14.63
C ALA A 135 3.99 16.77 -15.95
N GLY A 136 3.38 17.97 -16.01
CA GLY A 136 3.51 18.91 -17.11
C GLY A 136 2.49 18.79 -18.25
N THR A 137 1.60 17.80 -18.26
CA THR A 137 0.71 17.54 -19.41
C THR A 137 -0.78 17.80 -19.16
N ARG A 138 -1.26 17.79 -17.91
CA ARG A 138 -2.69 17.95 -17.57
C ARG A 138 -2.94 18.93 -16.41
N SER A 139 -4.15 19.48 -16.39
CA SER A 139 -4.59 20.43 -15.36
C SER A 139 -4.66 19.78 -13.97
N PHE A 140 -4.27 20.52 -12.94
CA PHE A 140 -4.34 20.10 -11.54
C PHE A 140 -5.71 19.54 -11.14
N TRP A 141 -6.79 20.17 -11.61
CA TRP A 141 -8.17 19.75 -11.33
C TRP A 141 -8.49 18.36 -11.86
N PHE A 142 -7.88 17.98 -12.99
CA PHE A 142 -8.05 16.65 -13.56
C PHE A 142 -7.40 15.59 -12.67
N ASN A 143 -6.21 15.88 -12.12
CA ASN A 143 -5.53 14.99 -11.18
C ASN A 143 -6.29 14.87 -9.86
N LEU A 144 -6.87 15.98 -9.38
CA LEU A 144 -7.70 15.97 -8.17
C LEU A 144 -8.95 15.09 -8.35
N LEU A 145 -9.64 15.18 -9.49
CA LEU A 145 -10.79 14.32 -9.78
C LEU A 145 -10.39 12.84 -9.84
N ARG A 146 -9.29 12.51 -10.53
CA ARG A 146 -8.76 11.13 -10.56
C ARG A 146 -8.42 10.63 -9.16
N PHE A 147 -7.86 11.48 -8.29
CA PHE A 147 -7.58 11.14 -6.90
C PHE A 147 -8.87 10.80 -6.14
N VAL A 148 -9.88 11.66 -6.21
CA VAL A 148 -11.16 11.48 -5.51
C VAL A 148 -11.89 10.23 -6.00
N VAL A 149 -11.82 9.91 -7.29
CA VAL A 149 -12.45 8.71 -7.87
C VAL A 149 -11.67 7.44 -7.49
N SER A 150 -10.33 7.51 -7.44
CA SER A 150 -9.47 6.34 -7.22
C SER A 150 -9.30 5.99 -5.73
N PHE A 151 -9.49 6.95 -4.83
CA PHE A 151 -9.30 6.77 -3.40
C PHE A 151 -10.30 5.79 -2.75
N PRO A 152 -11.63 5.93 -2.90
CA PRO A 152 -12.60 5.01 -2.29
C PRO A 152 -12.42 3.54 -2.68
N PRO A 153 -12.28 3.18 -3.98
CA PRO A 153 -12.12 1.79 -4.34
C PRO A 153 -10.76 1.24 -3.87
N SER A 154 -9.69 2.04 -3.93
CA SER A 154 -8.38 1.63 -3.39
C SER A 154 -8.42 1.38 -1.88
N LEU A 155 -9.16 2.19 -1.12
CA LEU A 155 -9.35 2.00 0.32
C LEU A 155 -10.15 0.73 0.61
N LEU A 156 -11.22 0.46 -0.14
CA LEU A 156 -12.01 -0.76 0.01
C LEU A 156 -11.17 -2.00 -0.26
N VAL A 157 -10.43 -2.04 -1.37
CA VAL A 157 -9.60 -3.21 -1.68
C VAL A 157 -8.45 -3.33 -0.67
N GLY A 158 -7.84 -2.20 -0.24
CA GLY A 158 -6.84 -2.19 0.82
C GLY A 158 -7.34 -2.77 2.15
N LEU A 159 -8.56 -2.44 2.57
CA LEU A 159 -9.17 -3.01 3.77
C LEU A 159 -9.42 -4.52 3.65
N LEU A 160 -9.89 -4.98 2.48
CA LEU A 160 -10.08 -6.41 2.20
C LEU A 160 -8.75 -7.16 2.24
N SER A 161 -7.73 -6.65 1.55
CA SER A 161 -6.38 -7.20 1.54
C SER A 161 -5.76 -7.24 2.95
N PHE A 162 -5.97 -6.19 3.75
CA PHE A 162 -5.50 -6.17 5.14
C PHE A 162 -6.17 -7.24 6.01
N ASN A 163 -7.47 -7.46 5.82
CA ASN A 163 -8.22 -8.51 6.52
C ASN A 163 -7.74 -9.93 6.14
N VAL A 164 -7.41 -10.13 4.86
CA VAL A 164 -6.87 -11.39 4.36
C VAL A 164 -5.44 -11.65 4.85
N LEU A 165 -4.59 -10.61 4.93
CA LEU A 165 -3.20 -10.76 5.41
C LEU A 165 -3.07 -10.94 6.92
N ASN A 166 -3.99 -10.37 7.68
CA ASN A 166 -4.09 -10.54 9.13
C ASN A 166 -5.37 -11.32 9.45
N PRO A 167 -5.45 -12.61 9.08
CA PRO A 167 -6.62 -13.41 9.36
C PRO A 167 -6.82 -13.46 10.87
N LYS A 168 -8.10 -13.42 11.27
CA LYS A 168 -8.56 -13.46 12.65
C LYS A 168 -7.74 -14.45 13.45
N GLU A 169 -7.00 -13.97 14.45
CA GLU A 169 -6.50 -14.84 15.50
C GLU A 169 -7.75 -15.35 16.22
N LYS A 170 -8.25 -16.50 15.77
CA LYS A 170 -9.33 -17.23 16.43
C LYS A 170 -8.81 -17.54 17.83
N ARG A 171 -9.34 -16.81 18.80
CA ARG A 171 -9.27 -17.15 20.21
C ARG A 171 -9.91 -18.50 20.44
#